data_AF-A0A962MHE4-F1
#
_entry.id   AF-A0A962MHE4-F1
#
_cell.length_a   1.000
_cell.length_b   1.000
_cell.length_c   1.000
_cell.angle_alpha   90.00
_cell.angle_beta   90.00
_cell.angle_gamma   90.00
#
_symmetry.space_group_name_H-M   'P 1'
#
loop_
_entity.id
_entity.type
_entity.pdbx_description
1 polymer ?
#
loop_
_entity_poly.entity_id
_entity_poly.type
_entity_poly.pdbx_seq_one_letter_code
_entity_poly.pdbx_strand_id
1 'polypeptide(L)'
;MPFDMLLLQPLKPSQIMTFLERMYALKNDGEDAGLQAAERFWQLAGGHAIRAVWDVWRQAGANLDLFWSAETVPEENPAVHALTSWEQDRLWRQVRFNPRNLLRVAMNPYLLFIITALPQIPRNRAQLFQGFLNTLYRREKQAREKRHDANIPVRKDWESTLVALATAMQHAAGSDDGAQTALPRSQCPASLTQALLDFSIGASVLQFKDNAIRFSHQLLQEYLASRVLLDASRDAAQSAHAFWPEDHWWTRSGWEVVAEIAAESCGDDRAAQTRLIAWLAQANPEVACAVWRHLGRFDLPQLVLAGIAEQWLLRMTDAVREPVANARAAIGNALGYFGLDTRKGIGLRADGLPDIDWVKIPSGAFIYQADSHPALPTFYVARYPVTNVQFQAFIDAGGYQNAAWWRDLAERIQE
;
A
#
# COMPACT_ATOMS: atom_id res chain seq x y z
N MET A 1 2.82 -37.81 -5.91
CA MET A 1 2.51 -36.47 -5.35
C MET A 1 2.58 -35.48 -6.50
N PRO A 2 1.56 -34.63 -6.73
CA PRO A 2 1.60 -33.68 -7.85
C PRO A 2 2.53 -32.53 -7.46
N PHE A 3 3.65 -32.41 -8.18
CA PHE A 3 4.60 -31.30 -8.07
C PHE A 3 4.28 -30.19 -9.10
N ASP A 4 2.99 -29.94 -9.34
CA ASP A 4 2.57 -29.05 -10.43
C ASP A 4 2.58 -27.56 -10.03
N MET A 5 2.88 -27.24 -8.77
CA MET A 5 3.06 -25.87 -8.29
C MET A 5 4.41 -25.69 -7.58
N LEU A 6 5.29 -24.91 -8.20
CA LEU A 6 6.44 -24.29 -7.56
C LEU A 6 5.97 -23.03 -6.82
N LEU A 7 5.76 -23.13 -5.51
CA LEU A 7 5.60 -21.96 -4.65
C LEU A 7 6.97 -21.30 -4.46
N LEU A 8 7.23 -20.22 -5.20
CA LEU A 8 8.40 -19.39 -4.99
C LEU A 8 8.27 -18.69 -3.64
N GLN A 9 9.05 -19.15 -2.65
CA GLN A 9 9.13 -18.46 -1.37
C GLN A 9 9.82 -17.10 -1.55
N PRO A 10 9.31 -16.02 -0.93
CA PRO A 10 10.01 -14.75 -0.90
C PRO A 10 11.41 -14.91 -0.32
N LEU A 11 12.39 -14.20 -0.88
CA LEU A 11 13.74 -14.16 -0.33
C LEU A 11 13.72 -13.56 1.06
N LYS A 12 14.37 -14.24 1.99
CA LYS A 12 14.67 -13.70 3.31
C LYS A 12 15.69 -12.55 3.18
N PRO A 13 15.68 -11.56 4.09
CA PRO A 13 16.67 -10.49 4.08
C PRO A 13 18.12 -10.98 4.09
N SER A 14 18.43 -12.06 4.81
CA SER A 14 19.74 -12.73 4.77
C SER A 14 20.13 -13.22 3.36
N GLN A 15 19.16 -13.78 2.62
CA GLN A 15 19.36 -14.23 1.25
C GLN A 15 19.55 -13.06 0.27
N ILE A 16 18.82 -11.95 0.47
CA ILE A 16 19.00 -10.71 -0.30
C ILE A 16 20.43 -10.18 -0.13
N MET A 17 20.93 -10.11 1.12
CA MET A 17 22.31 -9.69 1.40
C MET A 17 23.32 -10.59 0.69
N THR A 18 23.18 -11.91 0.84
CA THR A 18 24.08 -12.90 0.20
C THR A 18 24.07 -12.78 -1.32
N PHE A 19 22.89 -12.55 -1.92
CA PHE A 19 22.76 -12.33 -3.36
C PHE A 19 23.52 -11.07 -3.82
N LEU A 20 23.36 -9.96 -3.09
CA LEU A 20 24.05 -8.71 -3.40
C LEU A 20 25.58 -8.89 -3.31
N GLU A 21 26.08 -9.53 -2.25
CA GLU A 21 27.52 -9.82 -2.09
C GLU A 21 28.10 -10.57 -3.28
N ARG A 22 27.43 -11.65 -3.70
CA ARG A 22 27.85 -12.44 -4.87
C ARG A 22 27.82 -11.63 -6.16
N MET A 23 26.78 -10.82 -6.36
CA MET A 23 26.64 -9.98 -7.55
C MET A 23 27.71 -8.91 -7.65
N TYR A 24 28.04 -8.24 -6.54
CA TYR A 24 29.09 -7.21 -6.51
C TYR A 24 30.49 -7.82 -6.65
N ALA A 25 30.72 -9.01 -6.08
CA ALA A 25 31.97 -9.74 -6.26
C ALA A 25 32.23 -10.07 -7.74
N LEU A 26 31.19 -10.45 -8.49
CA LEU A 26 31.29 -10.71 -9.93
C LEU A 26 31.49 -9.46 -10.79
N LYS A 27 31.06 -8.28 -10.32
CA LYS A 27 31.13 -7.03 -11.09
C LYS A 27 32.44 -6.25 -10.91
N ASN A 28 33.08 -6.38 -9.75
CA ASN A 28 34.19 -5.49 -9.34
C ASN A 28 35.51 -6.23 -9.10
N ASP A 29 35.68 -7.46 -9.61
CA ASP A 29 36.87 -8.29 -9.37
C ASP A 29 37.24 -8.46 -7.87
N GLY A 30 36.27 -8.32 -6.97
CA GLY A 30 36.38 -8.60 -5.53
C GLY A 30 36.76 -7.43 -4.61
N GLU A 31 37.34 -6.33 -5.10
CA GLU A 31 37.65 -5.17 -4.25
C GLU A 31 36.37 -4.43 -3.82
N ASP A 32 36.22 -4.16 -2.51
CA ASP A 32 35.09 -3.47 -1.87
C ASP A 32 33.68 -4.09 -2.10
N ALA A 33 33.59 -5.28 -2.68
CA ALA A 33 32.32 -5.92 -3.03
C ALA A 33 31.37 -6.09 -1.81
N GLY A 34 31.91 -6.51 -0.67
CA GLY A 34 31.12 -6.68 0.56
C GLY A 34 30.60 -5.35 1.13
N LEU A 35 31.42 -4.29 1.09
CA LEU A 35 31.01 -2.95 1.53
C LEU A 35 29.91 -2.38 0.64
N GLN A 36 30.05 -2.51 -0.68
CA GLN A 36 29.04 -2.05 -1.64
C GLN A 36 27.74 -2.85 -1.55
N ALA A 37 27.82 -4.16 -1.33
CA ALA A 37 26.65 -5.01 -1.13
C ALA A 37 25.89 -4.64 0.15
N ALA A 38 26.61 -4.46 1.26
CA ALA A 38 26.03 -4.02 2.53
C ALA A 38 25.38 -2.64 2.38
N GLU A 39 26.08 -1.70 1.74
CA GLU A 39 25.55 -0.37 1.48
C GLU A 39 24.29 -0.41 0.62
N ARG A 40 24.30 -1.21 -0.45
CA ARG A 40 23.14 -1.42 -1.32
C ARG A 40 21.97 -2.02 -0.56
N PHE A 41 22.20 -3.02 0.30
CA PHE A 41 21.16 -3.62 1.13
C PHE A 41 20.52 -2.59 2.06
N TRP A 42 21.34 -1.82 2.80
CA TRP A 42 20.81 -0.87 3.77
C TRP A 42 20.09 0.28 3.11
N GLN A 43 20.53 0.74 1.94
CA GLN A 43 19.79 1.71 1.16
C GLN A 43 18.40 1.19 0.72
N LEU A 44 18.25 -0.11 0.41
CA LEU A 44 16.95 -0.71 0.15
C LEU A 44 16.10 -0.85 1.42
N ALA A 45 16.76 -1.14 2.54
CA ALA A 45 16.13 -1.46 3.82
C ALA A 45 15.65 -0.25 4.63
N GLY A 46 16.03 0.98 4.28
CA GLY A 46 15.64 2.20 4.99
C GLY A 46 16.79 3.13 5.40
N GLY A 47 18.02 2.83 4.98
CA GLY A 47 19.20 3.69 5.11
C GLY A 47 20.07 3.41 6.34
N HIS A 48 20.98 4.34 6.65
CA HIS A 48 21.95 4.19 7.74
C HIS A 48 21.30 4.21 9.14
N ALA A 49 20.20 4.93 9.32
CA ALA A 49 19.54 5.01 10.63
C ALA A 49 19.02 3.63 11.07
N ILE A 50 18.38 2.88 10.18
CA ILE A 50 17.92 1.52 10.50
C ILE A 50 19.08 0.53 10.62
N ARG A 51 20.18 0.73 9.87
CA ARG A 51 21.42 -0.05 10.04
C ARG A 51 21.97 0.08 11.46
N ALA A 52 21.95 1.28 12.03
CA ALA A 52 22.39 1.50 13.41
C ALA A 52 21.51 0.76 14.43
N VAL A 53 20.19 0.71 14.21
CA VAL A 53 19.28 -0.10 15.06
C VAL A 53 19.59 -1.59 14.92
N TRP A 54 19.86 -2.05 13.70
CA TRP A 54 20.30 -3.43 13.47
C TRP A 54 21.62 -3.74 14.17
N ASP A 55 22.59 -2.82 14.19
CA ASP A 55 23.87 -3.05 14.87
C ASP A 55 23.68 -3.28 16.38
N VAL A 56 22.70 -2.62 17.02
CA VAL A 56 22.30 -2.88 18.42
C VAL A 56 21.74 -4.30 18.57
N TRP A 57 20.78 -4.69 17.73
CA TRP A 57 20.17 -6.03 17.78
C TRP A 57 21.21 -7.13 17.51
N ARG A 58 22.11 -6.92 16.56
CA ARG A 58 23.21 -7.84 16.24
C ARG A 58 24.16 -8.01 17.42
N GLN A 59 24.55 -6.92 18.09
CA GLN A 59 25.39 -6.97 19.29
C GLN A 59 24.70 -7.71 20.44
N ALA A 60 23.37 -7.63 20.51
CA ALA A 60 22.54 -8.39 21.45
C ALA A 60 22.30 -9.86 21.02
N GLY A 61 22.93 -10.33 19.93
CA GLY A 61 22.85 -11.71 19.47
C GLY A 61 21.66 -12.04 18.56
N ALA A 62 20.89 -11.04 18.12
CA ALA A 62 19.84 -11.25 17.12
C ALA A 62 20.44 -11.56 15.74
N ASN A 63 19.71 -12.33 14.94
CA ASN A 63 20.01 -12.54 13.53
C ASN A 63 19.16 -11.61 12.64
N LEU A 64 19.61 -11.42 11.39
CA LEU A 64 19.00 -10.46 10.47
C LEU A 64 17.56 -10.84 10.12
N ASP A 65 17.26 -12.13 10.04
CA ASP A 65 15.91 -12.58 9.70
C ASP A 65 14.93 -12.28 10.84
N LEU A 66 15.33 -12.46 12.11
CA LEU A 66 14.54 -12.06 13.29
C LEU A 66 14.25 -10.56 13.29
N PHE A 67 15.26 -9.73 12.99
CA PHE A 67 15.10 -8.27 12.90
C PHE A 67 14.01 -7.85 11.91
N TRP A 68 13.81 -8.63 10.85
CA TRP A 68 12.81 -8.37 9.82
C TRP A 68 11.58 -9.29 9.88
N SER A 69 11.52 -10.26 10.78
CA SER A 69 10.33 -11.12 10.94
C SER A 69 9.54 -10.78 12.19
N ALA A 70 10.17 -10.21 13.22
CA ALA A 70 9.52 -9.90 14.49
C ALA A 70 8.37 -8.89 14.33
N GLU A 71 7.31 -9.08 15.13
CA GLU A 71 6.16 -8.17 15.21
C GLU A 71 6.38 -7.04 16.22
N THR A 72 7.09 -7.36 17.30
CA THR A 72 7.53 -6.46 18.37
C THR A 72 9.01 -6.70 18.67
N VAL A 73 9.63 -5.83 19.47
CA VAL A 73 10.96 -6.10 20.02
C VAL A 73 10.87 -7.39 20.87
N PRO A 74 11.63 -8.46 20.54
CA PRO A 74 11.42 -9.76 21.17
C PRO A 74 11.73 -9.75 22.67
N GLU A 75 10.72 -9.95 23.51
CA GLU A 75 10.88 -10.11 24.96
C GLU A 75 11.64 -11.39 25.33
N GLU A 76 11.46 -12.44 24.54
CA GLU A 76 12.16 -13.73 24.64
C GLU A 76 13.68 -13.60 24.42
N ASN A 77 14.14 -12.46 23.89
CA ASN A 77 15.54 -12.09 23.84
C ASN A 77 15.81 -10.88 24.75
N PRO A 78 16.08 -11.10 26.05
CA PRO A 78 16.16 -10.03 27.05
C PRO A 78 17.23 -8.98 26.71
N ALA A 79 18.30 -9.38 26.04
CA ALA A 79 19.37 -8.47 25.63
C ALA A 79 18.90 -7.49 24.54
N VAL A 80 18.12 -7.96 23.56
CA VAL A 80 17.55 -7.11 22.50
C VAL A 80 16.55 -6.13 23.09
N HIS A 81 15.64 -6.63 23.94
CA HIS A 81 14.63 -5.81 24.59
C HIS A 81 15.27 -4.73 25.49
N ALA A 82 16.27 -5.08 26.30
CA ALA A 82 16.92 -4.13 27.22
C ALA A 82 17.77 -3.05 26.52
N LEU A 83 18.38 -3.37 25.36
CA LEU A 83 19.29 -2.46 24.66
C LEU A 83 18.59 -1.57 23.61
N THR A 84 17.38 -1.94 23.18
CA THR A 84 16.63 -1.16 22.18
C THR A 84 15.92 0.01 22.85
N SER A 85 16.30 1.24 22.50
CA SER A 85 15.61 2.42 23.02
C SER A 85 14.22 2.61 22.40
N TRP A 86 13.35 3.39 23.05
CA TRP A 86 12.03 3.71 22.51
C TRP A 86 12.09 4.40 21.12
N GLU A 87 13.08 5.26 20.90
CA GLU A 87 13.31 5.94 19.61
C GLU A 87 13.70 4.93 18.53
N GLN A 88 14.53 3.96 18.89
CA GLN A 88 14.98 2.90 18.00
C GLN A 88 13.85 1.92 17.66
N ASP A 89 13.03 1.53 18.64
CA ASP A 89 11.82 0.70 18.40
C ASP A 89 10.84 1.45 17.47
N ARG A 90 10.57 2.73 17.76
CA ARG A 90 9.71 3.56 16.91
C ARG A 90 10.23 3.63 15.47
N LEU A 91 11.53 3.90 15.28
CA LEU A 91 12.14 3.93 13.95
C LEU A 91 12.08 2.56 13.27
N TRP A 92 12.39 1.49 13.99
CA TRP A 92 12.34 0.13 13.48
C TRP A 92 10.93 -0.23 13.00
N ARG A 93 9.89 -0.02 13.82
CA ARG A 93 8.49 -0.24 13.43
C ARG A 93 8.12 0.59 12.21
N GLN A 94 8.51 1.87 12.19
CA GLN A 94 8.24 2.75 11.06
C GLN A 94 8.82 2.21 9.76
N VAL A 95 10.03 1.67 9.77
CA VAL A 95 10.71 1.14 8.57
C VAL A 95 10.23 -0.28 8.21
N ARG A 96 10.07 -1.14 9.22
CA ARG A 96 9.68 -2.55 9.11
C ARG A 96 8.27 -2.74 8.58
N PHE A 97 7.34 -1.90 9.02
CA PHE A 97 5.94 -1.96 8.61
C PHE A 97 5.62 -0.96 7.49
N ASN A 98 6.62 -0.22 7.00
CA ASN A 98 6.43 0.66 5.84
C ASN A 98 6.14 -0.18 4.58
N PRO A 99 4.96 -0.04 3.95
CA PRO A 99 4.70 -0.71 2.67
C PRO A 99 5.62 -0.22 1.54
N ARG A 100 6.23 0.97 1.67
CA ARG A 100 7.15 1.56 0.68
C ARG A 100 8.58 1.02 0.74
N ASN A 101 8.90 0.21 1.75
CA ASN A 101 10.26 -0.27 1.93
C ASN A 101 10.65 -1.15 0.74
N LEU A 102 11.67 -0.73 -0.01
CA LEU A 102 12.11 -1.42 -1.22
C LEU A 102 12.71 -2.80 -0.93
N LEU A 103 13.11 -3.06 0.32
CA LEU A 103 13.46 -4.41 0.76
C LEU A 103 12.32 -5.40 0.53
N ARG A 104 11.05 -4.99 0.71
CA ARG A 104 9.89 -5.85 0.43
C ARG A 104 9.78 -6.20 -1.05
N VAL A 105 10.09 -5.24 -1.92
CA VAL A 105 10.13 -5.44 -3.37
C VAL A 105 11.28 -6.39 -3.74
N ALA A 106 12.43 -6.23 -3.10
CA ALA A 106 13.61 -7.08 -3.24
C ALA A 106 13.42 -8.52 -2.71
N MET A 107 12.35 -8.82 -1.97
CA MET A 107 12.03 -10.21 -1.61
C MET A 107 11.64 -11.04 -2.83
N ASN A 108 11.21 -10.41 -3.94
CA ASN A 108 11.03 -11.10 -5.21
C ASN A 108 12.39 -11.22 -5.94
N PRO A 109 12.90 -12.44 -6.22
CA PRO A 109 14.22 -12.63 -6.85
C PRO A 109 14.39 -11.89 -8.17
N TYR A 110 13.33 -11.82 -8.98
CA TYR A 110 13.36 -11.13 -10.27
C TYR A 110 13.48 -9.61 -10.07
N LEU A 111 12.72 -9.04 -9.14
CA LEU A 111 12.80 -7.60 -8.85
C LEU A 111 14.13 -7.23 -8.17
N LEU A 112 14.67 -8.09 -7.30
CA LEU A 112 16.02 -7.91 -6.75
C LEU A 112 17.07 -7.89 -7.85
N PHE A 113 17.04 -8.86 -8.77
CA PHE A 113 17.93 -8.86 -9.92
C PHE A 113 17.83 -7.56 -10.72
N ILE A 114 16.61 -7.07 -10.97
CA ILE A 114 16.38 -5.80 -11.67
C ILE A 114 16.98 -4.61 -10.92
N ILE A 115 16.78 -4.53 -9.60
CA ILE A 115 17.34 -3.47 -8.75
C ILE A 115 18.87 -3.42 -8.92
N THR A 116 19.55 -4.57 -9.00
CA THR A 116 21.01 -4.61 -9.20
C THR A 116 21.47 -4.18 -10.59
N ALA A 117 20.57 -4.15 -11.58
CA ALA A 117 20.86 -3.68 -12.93
C ALA A 117 20.67 -2.16 -13.07
N LEU A 118 20.05 -1.50 -12.09
CA LEU A 118 19.90 -0.05 -12.10
C LEU A 118 21.20 0.66 -11.64
N PRO A 119 21.58 1.77 -12.29
CA PRO A 119 22.79 2.52 -11.92
C PRO A 119 22.64 3.22 -10.56
N GLN A 120 21.42 3.61 -10.21
CA GLN A 120 21.08 4.27 -8.94
C GLN A 120 19.93 3.51 -8.29
N ILE A 121 19.89 3.51 -6.95
CA ILE A 121 18.74 2.97 -6.24
C ILE A 121 17.55 3.89 -6.47
N PRO A 122 16.41 3.34 -6.88
CA PRO A 122 15.16 4.09 -6.93
C PRO A 122 14.72 4.45 -5.51
N ARG A 123 14.08 5.60 -5.31
CA ARG A 123 13.53 5.99 -4.00
C ARG A 123 12.20 5.30 -3.69
N ASN A 124 11.51 4.81 -4.72
CA ASN A 124 10.18 4.20 -4.63
C ASN A 124 9.93 3.25 -5.81
N ARG A 125 8.76 2.60 -5.85
CA ARG A 125 8.42 1.61 -6.89
C ARG A 125 8.29 2.27 -8.26
N ALA A 126 7.71 3.47 -8.32
CA ALA A 126 7.58 4.21 -9.57
C ALA A 126 8.94 4.44 -10.27
N GLN A 127 9.94 4.92 -9.53
CA GLN A 127 11.30 5.13 -10.07
C GLN A 127 11.97 3.81 -10.47
N LEU A 128 11.74 2.73 -9.71
CA LEU A 128 12.24 1.39 -10.03
C LEU A 128 11.74 0.95 -11.42
N PHE A 129 10.43 1.02 -11.65
CA PHE A 129 9.84 0.56 -12.91
C PHE A 129 10.13 1.50 -14.08
N GLN A 130 10.20 2.82 -13.84
CA GLN A 130 10.66 3.78 -14.84
C GLN A 130 12.09 3.47 -15.29
N GLY A 131 13.00 3.27 -14.33
CA GLY A 131 14.39 2.90 -14.61
C GLY A 131 14.49 1.56 -15.33
N PHE A 132 13.65 0.60 -14.95
CA PHE A 132 13.63 -0.72 -15.55
C PHE A 132 13.19 -0.69 -17.02
N LEU A 133 12.07 -0.04 -17.33
CA LEU A 133 11.60 0.12 -18.73
C LEU A 133 12.64 0.83 -19.59
N ASN A 134 13.31 1.86 -19.03
CA ASN A 134 14.38 2.56 -19.72
C ASN A 134 15.58 1.64 -20.03
N THR A 135 15.95 0.75 -19.12
CA THR A 135 17.02 -0.23 -19.33
C THR A 135 16.63 -1.30 -20.34
N LEU A 136 15.42 -1.84 -20.26
CA LEU A 136 14.91 -2.84 -21.21
C LEU A 136 14.83 -2.29 -22.64
N TYR A 137 14.29 -1.08 -22.80
CA TYR A 137 14.23 -0.41 -24.10
C TYR A 137 15.61 -0.21 -24.71
N ARG A 138 16.56 0.34 -23.92
CA ARG A 138 17.94 0.57 -24.39
C ARG A 138 18.64 -0.72 -24.78
N ARG A 139 18.49 -1.78 -23.99
CA ARG A 139 19.06 -3.11 -24.26
C ARG A 139 18.55 -3.67 -25.59
N GLU A 140 17.24 -3.70 -25.79
CA GLU A 140 16.65 -4.26 -27.02
C GLU A 140 16.96 -3.41 -28.24
N LYS A 141 16.91 -2.08 -28.11
CA LYS A 141 17.32 -1.15 -29.17
C LYS A 141 18.74 -1.44 -29.65
N GLN A 142 19.71 -1.52 -28.73
CA GLN A 142 21.10 -1.81 -29.07
C GLN A 142 21.27 -3.20 -29.71
N ALA A 143 20.53 -4.21 -29.24
CA ALA A 143 20.56 -5.55 -29.81
C ALA A 143 19.99 -5.60 -31.23
N ARG A 144 18.97 -4.78 -31.54
CA ARG A 144 18.40 -4.65 -32.90
C ARG A 144 19.31 -3.85 -33.82
N GLU A 145 19.92 -2.77 -33.35
CA GLU A 145 20.91 -1.98 -34.11
C GLU A 145 22.09 -2.86 -34.55
N LYS A 146 22.60 -3.72 -33.64
CA LYS A 146 23.67 -4.69 -33.97
C LYS A 146 23.26 -5.75 -34.99
N ARG A 147 21.96 -6.07 -35.08
CA ARG A 147 21.40 -7.00 -36.07
C ARG A 147 21.00 -6.30 -37.37
N HIS A 148 21.19 -4.98 -37.48
CA HIS A 148 20.72 -4.16 -38.60
C HIS A 148 19.20 -4.29 -38.86
N ASP A 149 18.41 -4.47 -37.80
CA ASP A 149 16.95 -4.49 -37.88
C ASP A 149 16.41 -3.06 -38.07
N ALA A 150 15.60 -2.85 -39.10
CA ALA A 150 15.00 -1.55 -39.42
C ALA A 150 13.80 -1.20 -38.51
N ASN A 151 13.23 -2.19 -37.81
CA ASN A 151 12.00 -2.03 -37.02
C ASN A 151 12.32 -1.74 -35.54
N ILE A 152 12.84 -0.55 -35.27
CA ILE A 152 13.05 -0.03 -33.91
C ILE A 152 12.00 1.05 -33.64
N PRO A 153 10.99 0.79 -32.78
CA PRO A 153 9.95 1.76 -32.49
C PRO A 153 10.49 2.96 -31.74
N VAL A 154 9.90 4.13 -32.00
CA VAL A 154 10.14 5.34 -31.19
C VAL A 154 9.69 5.06 -29.77
N ARG A 155 10.53 5.43 -28.79
CA ARG A 155 10.29 5.12 -27.36
C ARG A 155 8.92 5.59 -26.87
N LYS A 156 8.51 6.80 -27.27
CA LYS A 156 7.22 7.39 -26.85
C LYS A 156 6.05 6.52 -27.31
N ASP A 157 6.08 6.05 -28.54
CA ASP A 157 5.02 5.21 -29.12
C ASP A 157 4.98 3.84 -28.43
N TRP A 158 6.16 3.27 -28.18
CA TRP A 158 6.27 2.02 -27.43
C TRP A 158 5.68 2.13 -26.01
N GLU A 159 6.07 3.16 -25.26
CA GLU A 159 5.52 3.39 -23.92
C GLU A 159 4.01 3.66 -23.95
N SER A 160 3.53 4.46 -24.91
CA SER A 160 2.08 4.76 -25.05
C SER A 160 1.27 3.50 -25.31
N THR A 161 1.77 2.59 -26.15
CA THR A 161 1.11 1.32 -26.42
C THR A 161 1.11 0.40 -25.20
N LEU A 162 2.21 0.35 -24.44
CA LEU A 162 2.27 -0.42 -23.19
C LEU A 162 1.31 0.13 -22.13
N VAL A 163 1.15 1.45 -22.02
CA VAL A 163 0.15 2.08 -21.15
C VAL A 163 -1.26 1.68 -21.58
N ALA A 164 -1.59 1.79 -22.87
CA ALA A 164 -2.90 1.41 -23.39
C ALA A 164 -3.22 -0.08 -23.12
N LEU A 165 -2.23 -0.96 -23.27
CA LEU A 165 -2.39 -2.39 -22.97
C LEU A 165 -2.62 -2.63 -21.47
N ALA A 166 -1.83 -2.01 -20.61
CA ALA A 166 -1.97 -2.12 -19.16
C ALA A 166 -3.36 -1.64 -18.68
N THR A 167 -3.84 -0.53 -19.23
CA THR A 167 -5.17 0.01 -18.94
C THR A 167 -6.28 -0.93 -19.43
N ALA A 168 -6.16 -1.48 -20.64
CA ALA A 168 -7.13 -2.46 -21.14
C ALA A 168 -7.20 -3.70 -20.25
N MET A 169 -6.04 -4.21 -19.79
CA MET A 169 -5.97 -5.31 -18.83
C MET A 169 -6.59 -4.94 -17.47
N GLN A 170 -6.42 -3.70 -17.02
CA GLN A 170 -6.99 -3.24 -15.75
C GLN A 170 -8.52 -3.13 -15.81
N HIS A 171 -9.09 -2.69 -16.93
CA HIS A 171 -10.55 -2.64 -17.11
C HIS A 171 -11.19 -3.99 -17.38
N ALA A 172 -10.46 -4.93 -17.98
CA ALA A 172 -10.96 -6.27 -18.26
C ALA A 172 -10.97 -7.18 -17.02
N ALA A 173 -10.30 -6.74 -15.93
CA ALA A 173 -10.43 -7.34 -14.61
C ALA A 173 -11.90 -7.35 -14.18
N GLY A 174 -12.51 -8.53 -14.12
CA GLY A 174 -13.85 -8.70 -13.57
C GLY A 174 -13.87 -8.47 -12.05
N SER A 175 -15.03 -8.67 -11.43
CA SER A 175 -15.23 -8.55 -9.97
C SER A 175 -14.45 -9.56 -9.10
N ASP A 176 -13.55 -10.35 -9.69
CA ASP A 176 -12.64 -11.23 -8.96
C ASP A 176 -11.39 -10.44 -8.53
N ASP A 177 -10.90 -10.74 -7.32
CA ASP A 177 -9.97 -9.98 -6.47
C ASP A 177 -8.58 -9.65 -7.08
N GLY A 178 -8.53 -8.95 -8.22
CA GLY A 178 -7.28 -8.49 -8.86
C GLY A 178 -7.38 -8.14 -10.35
N ALA A 179 -6.35 -7.45 -10.85
CA ALA A 179 -6.24 -7.10 -12.27
C ALA A 179 -6.14 -8.34 -13.18
N GLN A 180 -6.74 -8.29 -14.37
CA GLN A 180 -6.54 -9.35 -15.36
C GLN A 180 -5.07 -9.32 -15.82
N THR A 181 -4.36 -10.43 -15.66
CA THR A 181 -2.91 -10.52 -15.97
C THR A 181 -2.62 -11.00 -17.39
N ALA A 182 -3.67 -11.32 -18.16
CA ALA A 182 -3.56 -11.85 -19.51
C ALA A 182 -4.71 -11.41 -20.39
N LEU A 183 -4.41 -10.85 -21.56
CA LEU A 183 -5.42 -10.40 -22.52
C LEU A 183 -5.28 -11.16 -23.85
N PRO A 184 -6.36 -11.75 -24.40
CA PRO A 184 -6.33 -12.34 -25.73
C PRO A 184 -5.88 -11.33 -26.79
N ARG A 185 -5.15 -11.80 -27.81
CA ARG A 185 -4.63 -10.91 -28.87
C ARG A 185 -5.72 -10.08 -29.56
N SER A 186 -6.92 -10.62 -29.69
CA SER A 186 -8.10 -9.99 -30.30
C SER A 186 -8.69 -8.84 -29.48
N GLN A 187 -8.45 -8.82 -28.17
CA GLN A 187 -8.94 -7.79 -27.25
C GLN A 187 -7.87 -6.73 -26.95
N CYS A 188 -6.64 -6.93 -27.44
CA CYS A 188 -5.55 -5.97 -27.25
C CYS A 188 -5.81 -4.67 -28.03
N PRO A 189 -5.34 -3.51 -27.53
CA PRO A 189 -5.49 -2.23 -28.23
C PRO A 189 -4.94 -2.28 -29.65
N ALA A 190 -5.60 -1.58 -30.58
CA ALA A 190 -5.17 -1.48 -31.97
C ALA A 190 -3.77 -0.85 -32.13
N SER A 191 -3.34 -0.04 -31.15
CA SER A 191 -1.99 0.54 -31.07
C SER A 191 -0.89 -0.52 -30.86
N LEU A 192 -1.22 -1.74 -30.42
CA LEU A 192 -0.28 -2.85 -30.33
C LEU A 192 -0.11 -3.51 -31.70
N THR A 193 0.69 -2.88 -32.56
CA THR A 193 1.09 -3.44 -33.85
C THR A 193 2.01 -4.65 -33.67
N GLN A 194 2.18 -5.47 -34.72
CA GLN A 194 3.07 -6.63 -34.65
C GLN A 194 4.52 -6.22 -34.33
N ALA A 195 5.03 -5.14 -34.94
CA ALA A 195 6.38 -4.64 -34.68
C ALA A 195 6.58 -4.22 -33.20
N LEU A 196 5.57 -3.58 -32.59
CA LEU A 196 5.60 -3.19 -31.18
C LEU A 196 5.51 -4.41 -30.25
N LEU A 197 4.72 -5.42 -30.62
CA LEU A 197 4.64 -6.68 -29.89
C LEU A 197 5.99 -7.41 -29.92
N ASP A 198 6.58 -7.59 -31.10
CA ASP A 198 7.87 -8.27 -31.26
C ASP A 198 9.00 -7.55 -30.52
N PHE A 199 9.01 -6.21 -30.56
CA PHE A 199 9.95 -5.41 -29.78
C PHE A 199 9.74 -5.60 -28.28
N SER A 200 8.49 -5.61 -27.82
CA SER A 200 8.17 -5.76 -26.39
C SER A 200 8.51 -7.15 -25.84
N ILE A 201 8.37 -8.19 -26.66
CA ILE A 201 8.80 -9.57 -26.34
C ILE A 201 10.32 -9.65 -26.30
N GLY A 202 11.03 -9.10 -27.30
CA GLY A 202 12.50 -9.04 -27.30
C GLY A 202 13.08 -8.25 -26.12
N ALA A 203 12.43 -7.14 -25.77
CA ALA A 203 12.73 -6.36 -24.56
C ALA A 203 12.36 -7.09 -23.25
N SER A 204 11.71 -8.25 -23.30
CA SER A 204 11.25 -9.02 -22.14
C SER A 204 10.26 -8.26 -21.23
N VAL A 205 9.52 -7.30 -21.80
CA VAL A 205 8.42 -6.60 -21.11
C VAL A 205 7.13 -7.38 -21.22
N LEU A 206 6.88 -7.97 -22.38
CA LEU A 206 5.69 -8.78 -22.64
C LEU A 206 6.07 -10.25 -22.88
N GLN A 207 5.12 -11.12 -22.59
CA GLN A 207 5.14 -12.52 -22.96
C GLN A 207 3.90 -12.82 -23.80
N PHE A 208 4.07 -13.67 -24.81
CA PHE A 208 2.96 -14.18 -25.61
C PHE A 208 2.90 -15.69 -25.44
N LYS A 209 1.82 -16.16 -24.80
CA LYS A 209 1.60 -17.57 -24.49
C LYS A 209 0.11 -17.88 -24.57
N ASP A 210 -0.25 -19.04 -25.12
CA ASP A 210 -1.64 -19.51 -25.21
C ASP A 210 -2.58 -18.49 -25.88
N ASN A 211 -2.10 -17.82 -26.94
CA ASN A 211 -2.78 -16.75 -27.67
C ASN A 211 -3.17 -15.51 -26.81
N ALA A 212 -2.56 -15.38 -25.63
CA ALA A 212 -2.73 -14.27 -24.73
C ALA A 212 -1.40 -13.52 -24.51
N ILE A 213 -1.52 -12.21 -24.37
CA ILE A 213 -0.42 -11.32 -24.04
C ILE A 213 -0.45 -11.08 -22.54
N ARG A 214 0.73 -11.08 -21.90
CA ARG A 214 0.92 -10.80 -20.47
C ARG A 214 2.11 -9.90 -20.27
N PHE A 215 2.11 -9.10 -19.20
CA PHE A 215 3.35 -8.47 -18.74
C PHE A 215 4.25 -9.52 -18.08
N SER A 216 5.56 -9.36 -18.23
CA SER A 216 6.54 -10.24 -17.56
C SER A 216 6.45 -10.17 -16.03
N HIS A 217 5.88 -9.08 -15.49
CA HIS A 217 5.59 -8.92 -14.08
C HIS A 217 4.35 -8.05 -13.87
N GLN A 218 3.47 -8.40 -12.93
CA GLN A 218 2.24 -7.64 -12.66
C GLN A 218 2.50 -6.20 -12.22
N LEU A 219 3.49 -5.96 -11.35
CA LEU A 219 3.84 -4.58 -10.95
C LEU A 219 4.25 -3.67 -12.13
N LEU A 220 4.73 -4.22 -13.26
CA LEU A 220 4.98 -3.41 -14.46
C LEU A 220 3.68 -2.95 -15.11
N GLN A 221 2.69 -3.84 -15.18
CA GLN A 221 1.33 -3.51 -15.62
C GLN A 221 0.76 -2.40 -14.75
N GLU A 222 0.80 -2.55 -13.43
CA GLU A 222 0.26 -1.57 -12.48
C GLU A 222 0.98 -0.22 -12.58
N TYR A 223 2.32 -0.22 -12.71
CA TYR A 223 3.08 1.00 -12.95
C TYR A 223 2.67 1.70 -14.26
N LEU A 224 2.51 0.96 -15.35
CA LEU A 224 2.09 1.54 -16.63
C LEU A 224 0.65 2.08 -16.56
N ALA A 225 -0.27 1.35 -15.93
CA ALA A 225 -1.64 1.79 -15.70
C ALA A 225 -1.70 3.05 -14.80
N SER A 226 -0.75 3.21 -13.87
CA SER A 226 -0.71 4.37 -12.96
C SER A 226 -0.56 5.71 -13.68
N ARG A 227 0.06 5.69 -14.88
CA ARG A 227 0.20 6.89 -15.72
C ARG A 227 -1.15 7.43 -16.17
N VAL A 228 -2.13 6.56 -16.43
CA VAL A 228 -3.48 6.98 -16.83
C VAL A 228 -4.20 7.69 -15.69
N LEU A 229 -4.06 7.22 -14.45
CA LEU A 229 -4.64 7.94 -13.30
C LEU A 229 -4.02 9.33 -13.13
N LEU A 230 -2.71 9.47 -13.34
CA LEU A 230 -2.05 10.77 -13.25
C LEU A 230 -2.50 11.73 -14.35
N ASP A 231 -2.61 11.24 -15.58
CA ASP A 231 -3.07 12.06 -16.71
C ASP A 231 -4.54 12.45 -16.52
N ALA A 232 -5.40 11.52 -16.09
CA ALA A 232 -6.80 11.80 -15.75
C ALA A 232 -6.94 12.81 -14.61
N SER A 233 -6.12 12.72 -13.55
CA SER A 233 -6.16 13.66 -12.43
C SER A 233 -5.76 15.11 -12.79
N ARG A 234 -5.15 15.32 -13.95
CA ARG A 234 -4.76 16.64 -14.48
C ARG A 234 -5.81 17.21 -15.43
N ASP A 235 -6.69 16.36 -15.96
CA ASP A 235 -7.70 16.71 -16.93
C ASP A 235 -9.06 16.82 -16.22
N ALA A 236 -9.56 18.05 -16.06
CA ALA A 236 -10.84 18.28 -15.39
C ALA A 236 -12.04 17.63 -16.11
N ALA A 237 -11.90 17.24 -17.37
CA ALA A 237 -12.94 16.51 -18.10
C ALA A 237 -13.00 15.02 -17.72
N GLN A 238 -11.94 14.46 -17.12
CA GLN A 238 -11.89 13.05 -16.75
C GLN A 238 -12.28 12.85 -15.29
N SER A 239 -13.42 12.20 -15.08
CA SER A 239 -13.90 11.85 -13.75
C SER A 239 -13.25 10.56 -13.23
N ALA A 240 -12.94 10.52 -11.94
CA ALA A 240 -12.50 9.30 -11.25
C ALA A 240 -13.54 8.17 -11.33
N HIS A 241 -14.83 8.49 -11.56
CA HIS A 241 -15.89 7.51 -11.75
C HIS A 241 -15.72 6.63 -12.98
N ALA A 242 -14.86 7.01 -13.94
CA ALA A 242 -14.48 6.15 -15.05
C ALA A 242 -13.65 4.92 -14.62
N PHE A 243 -13.01 5.00 -13.43
CA PHE A 243 -12.18 3.95 -12.86
C PHE A 243 -12.86 3.24 -11.69
N TRP A 244 -13.72 3.96 -10.96
CA TRP A 244 -14.56 3.43 -9.88
C TRP A 244 -16.04 3.78 -10.13
N PRO A 245 -16.78 2.92 -10.84
CA PRO A 245 -18.19 3.15 -11.16
C PRO A 245 -19.08 3.25 -9.93
N GLU A 246 -20.11 4.10 -9.97
CA GLU A 246 -20.94 4.43 -8.80
C GLU A 246 -21.66 3.23 -8.15
N ASP A 247 -21.94 2.18 -8.92
CA ASP A 247 -22.70 1.01 -8.51
C ASP A 247 -21.86 -0.06 -7.81
N HIS A 248 -20.53 0.04 -7.82
CA HIS A 248 -19.64 -0.91 -7.16
C HIS A 248 -18.27 -0.33 -6.74
N TRP A 249 -18.14 1.01 -6.61
CA TRP A 249 -16.87 1.67 -6.29
C TRP A 249 -16.20 1.16 -5.00
N TRP A 250 -16.98 0.63 -4.05
CA TRP A 250 -16.51 0.08 -2.77
C TRP A 250 -15.94 -1.34 -2.88
N THR A 251 -16.02 -1.96 -4.05
CA THR A 251 -15.41 -3.27 -4.32
C THR A 251 -13.98 -3.10 -4.80
N ARG A 252 -13.12 -4.07 -4.50
CA ARG A 252 -11.74 -4.07 -4.97
C ARG A 252 -11.71 -4.26 -6.48
N SER A 253 -10.91 -3.43 -7.17
CA SER A 253 -10.79 -3.46 -8.63
C SER A 253 -9.33 -3.55 -9.13
N GLY A 254 -8.37 -3.63 -8.20
CA GLY A 254 -6.94 -3.60 -8.49
C GLY A 254 -6.41 -2.18 -8.76
N TRP A 255 -7.27 -1.19 -8.97
CA TRP A 255 -6.88 0.21 -9.12
C TRP A 255 -6.29 0.80 -7.84
N GLU A 256 -6.48 0.17 -6.68
CA GLU A 256 -5.95 0.60 -5.38
C GLU A 256 -4.41 0.66 -5.40
N VAL A 257 -3.76 -0.42 -5.87
CA VAL A 257 -2.30 -0.49 -5.96
C VAL A 257 -1.79 0.46 -7.05
N VAL A 258 -2.53 0.57 -8.16
CA VAL A 258 -2.23 1.49 -9.26
C VAL A 258 -2.24 2.95 -8.77
N ALA A 259 -3.20 3.32 -7.92
CA ALA A 259 -3.30 4.65 -7.32
C ALA A 259 -2.13 4.96 -6.35
N GLU A 260 -1.66 3.98 -5.59
CA GLU A 260 -0.45 4.13 -4.76
C GLU A 260 0.80 4.38 -5.60
N ILE A 261 0.97 3.65 -6.72
CA ILE A 261 2.12 3.84 -7.62
C ILE A 261 2.01 5.19 -8.36
N ALA A 262 0.81 5.62 -8.71
CA ALA A 262 0.57 6.96 -9.26
C ALA A 262 1.04 8.03 -8.27
N ALA A 263 0.67 7.89 -7.00
CA ALA A 263 1.10 8.80 -5.94
C ALA A 263 2.62 8.81 -5.73
N GLU A 264 3.28 7.66 -5.84
CA GLU A 264 4.75 7.58 -5.80
C GLU A 264 5.42 8.28 -6.98
N SER A 265 4.79 8.24 -8.17
CA SER A 265 5.28 8.89 -9.38
C SER A 265 5.21 10.42 -9.30
N CYS A 266 4.37 10.98 -8.43
CA CYS A 266 4.37 12.41 -8.13
C CYS A 266 5.66 12.87 -7.41
N GLY A 267 6.48 11.95 -6.89
CA GLY A 267 7.70 12.31 -6.15
C GLY A 267 7.37 13.20 -4.96
N ASP A 268 8.09 14.31 -4.82
CA ASP A 268 7.90 15.29 -3.73
C ASP A 268 6.94 16.45 -4.11
N ASP A 269 6.31 16.42 -5.28
CA ASP A 269 5.35 17.45 -5.72
C ASP A 269 4.04 17.34 -4.91
N ARG A 270 3.96 18.12 -3.82
CA ARG A 270 2.78 18.19 -2.95
C ARG A 270 1.52 18.66 -3.68
N ALA A 271 1.65 19.52 -4.70
CA ALA A 271 0.51 19.98 -5.46
C ALA A 271 -0.05 18.85 -6.34
N ALA A 272 0.81 18.06 -6.98
CA ALA A 272 0.39 16.88 -7.74
C ALA A 272 -0.22 15.79 -6.84
N GLN A 273 0.40 15.52 -5.69
CA GLN A 273 -0.15 14.58 -4.71
C GLN A 273 -1.53 15.00 -4.22
N THR A 274 -1.70 16.28 -3.86
CA THR A 274 -2.98 16.83 -3.41
C THR A 274 -4.04 16.76 -4.49
N ARG A 275 -3.71 17.11 -5.74
CA ARG A 275 -4.62 16.98 -6.89
C ARG A 275 -5.07 15.54 -7.08
N LEU A 276 -4.14 14.58 -7.04
CA LEU A 276 -4.47 13.17 -7.19
C LEU A 276 -5.40 12.69 -6.06
N ILE A 277 -5.11 13.02 -4.80
CA ILE A 277 -5.97 12.66 -3.66
C ILE A 277 -7.37 13.25 -3.81
N ALA A 278 -7.47 14.54 -4.14
CA ALA A 278 -8.75 15.21 -4.33
C ALA A 278 -9.56 14.59 -5.49
N TRP A 279 -8.89 14.25 -6.60
CA TRP A 279 -9.51 13.61 -7.75
C TRP A 279 -10.00 12.19 -7.41
N LEU A 280 -9.16 11.37 -6.77
CA LEU A 280 -9.55 10.02 -6.31
C LEU A 280 -10.76 10.07 -5.38
N ALA A 281 -10.80 11.05 -4.47
CA ALA A 281 -11.86 11.19 -3.50
C ALA A 281 -13.22 11.52 -4.14
N GLN A 282 -13.25 11.96 -5.41
CA GLN A 282 -14.51 12.16 -6.13
C GLN A 282 -15.26 10.84 -6.35
N ALA A 283 -14.56 9.72 -6.50
CA ALA A 283 -15.20 8.43 -6.78
C ALA A 283 -15.01 7.39 -5.67
N ASN A 284 -13.88 7.43 -4.97
CA ASN A 284 -13.56 6.44 -3.95
C ASN A 284 -12.78 7.08 -2.78
N PRO A 285 -13.44 7.39 -1.65
CA PRO A 285 -12.81 8.04 -0.51
C PRO A 285 -11.83 7.12 0.23
N GLU A 286 -12.02 5.79 0.20
CA GLU A 286 -11.07 4.85 0.81
C GLU A 286 -9.75 4.80 0.04
N VAL A 287 -9.79 4.79 -1.30
CA VAL A 287 -8.57 4.83 -2.12
C VAL A 287 -7.84 6.15 -1.93
N ALA A 288 -8.56 7.28 -1.93
CA ALA A 288 -7.97 8.58 -1.65
C ALA A 288 -7.30 8.62 -0.26
N CYS A 289 -7.97 8.06 0.75
CA CYS A 289 -7.43 7.94 2.10
C CYS A 289 -6.20 7.03 2.15
N ALA A 290 -6.26 5.86 1.50
CA ALA A 290 -5.13 4.94 1.41
C ALA A 290 -3.92 5.60 0.77
N VAL A 291 -4.10 6.35 -0.33
CA VAL A 291 -3.04 7.12 -0.99
C VAL A 291 -2.49 8.23 -0.08
N TRP A 292 -3.35 9.00 0.60
CA TRP A 292 -2.90 10.03 1.54
C TRP A 292 -2.10 9.45 2.71
N ARG A 293 -2.56 8.33 3.27
CA ARG A 293 -1.86 7.58 4.32
C ARG A 293 -0.53 7.02 3.82
N HIS A 294 -0.53 6.45 2.61
CA HIS A 294 0.66 5.99 1.94
C HIS A 294 1.68 7.13 1.91
N LEU A 295 1.27 8.33 1.49
CA LEU A 295 2.11 9.55 1.40
C LEU A 295 2.56 10.16 2.73
N GLY A 296 2.22 9.54 3.86
CA GLY A 296 2.67 9.96 5.18
C GLY A 296 1.76 10.98 5.85
N ARG A 297 0.50 11.10 5.42
CA ARG A 297 -0.54 11.94 6.06
C ARG A 297 -0.15 13.42 6.23
N PHE A 298 0.41 14.03 5.20
CA PHE A 298 0.69 15.47 5.21
C PHE A 298 -0.61 16.30 5.28
N ASP A 299 -0.52 17.55 5.72
CA ASP A 299 -1.69 18.43 5.83
C ASP A 299 -2.34 18.68 4.47
N LEU A 300 -3.62 18.29 4.33
CA LEU A 300 -4.40 18.55 3.14
C LEU A 300 -5.05 19.95 3.21
N PRO A 301 -5.17 20.68 2.09
CA PRO A 301 -5.87 21.95 2.08
C PRO A 301 -7.32 21.81 2.54
N GLN A 302 -7.80 22.78 3.33
CA GLN A 302 -9.17 22.78 3.85
C GLN A 302 -10.23 22.65 2.75
N LEU A 303 -9.98 23.21 1.56
CA LEU A 303 -10.88 23.08 0.42
C LEU A 303 -11.08 21.62 -0.03
N VAL A 304 -10.01 20.82 -0.01
CA VAL A 304 -10.07 19.40 -0.35
C VAL A 304 -10.86 18.64 0.72
N LEU A 305 -10.54 18.87 2.00
CA LEU A 305 -11.24 18.24 3.12
C LEU A 305 -12.74 18.59 3.15
N ALA A 306 -13.08 19.85 2.89
CA ALA A 306 -14.47 20.29 2.81
C ALA A 306 -15.22 19.60 1.66
N GLY A 307 -14.60 19.49 0.48
CA GLY A 307 -15.20 18.76 -0.65
C GLY A 307 -15.43 17.27 -0.36
N ILE A 308 -14.48 16.61 0.32
CA ILE A 308 -14.64 15.22 0.75
C ILE A 308 -15.82 15.10 1.74
N ALA A 309 -15.88 15.98 2.75
CA ALA A 309 -16.95 15.94 3.74
C ALA A 309 -18.34 16.17 3.10
N GLU A 310 -18.47 17.21 2.27
CA GLU A 310 -19.72 17.56 1.59
C GLU A 310 -20.26 16.40 0.74
N GLN A 311 -19.37 15.72 0.02
CA GLN A 311 -19.76 14.63 -0.87
C GLN A 311 -20.19 13.38 -0.12
N TRP A 312 -19.47 13.02 0.95
CA TRP A 312 -19.53 11.66 1.50
C TRP A 312 -20.26 11.56 2.85
N LEU A 313 -20.26 12.61 3.68
CA LEU A 313 -20.78 12.53 5.05
C LEU A 313 -22.26 12.11 5.09
N LEU A 314 -23.09 12.71 4.24
CA LEU A 314 -24.53 12.37 4.18
C LEU A 314 -24.76 10.95 3.67
N ARG A 315 -23.98 10.49 2.68
CA ARG A 315 -24.06 9.12 2.12
C ARG A 315 -23.73 8.06 3.17
N MET A 316 -22.80 8.35 4.08
CA MET A 316 -22.47 7.43 5.19
C MET A 316 -23.68 7.12 6.10
N THR A 317 -24.53 8.11 6.34
CA THR A 317 -25.63 8.02 7.32
C THR A 317 -27.00 7.74 6.71
N ASP A 318 -27.18 8.03 5.43
CA ASP A 318 -28.45 7.93 4.73
C ASP A 318 -28.52 6.62 3.93
N ALA A 319 -29.24 5.63 4.46
CA ALA A 319 -29.43 4.34 3.82
C ALA A 319 -30.36 4.38 2.58
N VAL A 320 -31.07 5.49 2.34
CA VAL A 320 -31.81 5.70 1.10
C VAL A 320 -30.86 6.18 0.01
N ARG A 321 -29.97 7.12 0.36
CA ARG A 321 -28.99 7.68 -0.58
C ARG A 321 -27.85 6.71 -0.90
N GLU A 322 -27.44 5.90 0.07
CA GLU A 322 -26.44 4.85 -0.11
C GLU A 322 -26.99 3.53 0.47
N PRO A 323 -27.73 2.74 -0.31
CA PRO A 323 -28.39 1.53 0.20
C PRO A 323 -27.42 0.42 0.60
N VAL A 324 -26.23 0.39 0.00
CA VAL A 324 -25.26 -0.68 0.24
C VAL A 324 -24.49 -0.45 1.54
N ALA A 325 -24.64 -1.38 2.49
CA ALA A 325 -24.00 -1.28 3.81
C ALA A 325 -22.46 -1.23 3.72
N ASN A 326 -21.86 -2.02 2.82
CA ASN A 326 -20.41 -2.03 2.59
C ASN A 326 -19.91 -0.68 2.07
N ALA A 327 -20.66 -0.04 1.18
CA ALA A 327 -20.34 1.30 0.69
C ALA A 327 -20.36 2.33 1.83
N ARG A 328 -21.39 2.30 2.69
CA ARG A 328 -21.46 3.18 3.87
C ARG A 328 -20.31 2.93 4.85
N ALA A 329 -19.93 1.67 5.07
CA ALA A 329 -18.79 1.32 5.91
C ALA A 329 -17.48 1.86 5.34
N ALA A 330 -17.25 1.70 4.02
CA ALA A 330 -16.09 2.24 3.33
C ALA A 330 -15.99 3.77 3.47
N ILE A 331 -17.13 4.47 3.30
CA ILE A 331 -17.18 5.92 3.54
C ILE A 331 -16.78 6.25 4.98
N GLY A 332 -17.35 5.56 5.97
CA GLY A 332 -17.06 5.83 7.39
C GLY A 332 -15.59 5.62 7.75
N ASN A 333 -14.97 4.57 7.23
CA ASN A 333 -13.53 4.33 7.40
C ASN A 333 -12.72 5.52 6.86
N ALA A 334 -12.99 5.95 5.63
CA ALA A 334 -12.28 7.04 5.00
C ALA A 334 -12.44 8.35 5.77
N LEU A 335 -13.67 8.74 6.11
CA LEU A 335 -13.95 9.97 6.85
C LEU A 335 -13.33 9.96 8.24
N GLY A 336 -13.32 8.81 8.93
CA GLY A 336 -12.65 8.66 10.23
C GLY A 336 -11.14 8.94 10.14
N TYR A 337 -10.47 8.43 9.10
CA TYR A 337 -9.04 8.70 8.90
C TYR A 337 -8.76 10.16 8.53
N PHE A 338 -9.61 10.79 7.72
CA PHE A 338 -9.48 12.22 7.39
C PHE A 338 -9.85 13.14 8.57
N GLY A 339 -10.44 12.61 9.65
CA GLY A 339 -10.94 13.41 10.76
C GLY A 339 -12.19 14.22 10.41
N LEU A 340 -13.01 13.74 9.47
CA LEU A 340 -14.17 14.43 8.92
C LEU A 340 -15.52 13.87 9.40
N ASP A 341 -15.51 12.79 10.19
CA ASP A 341 -16.74 12.33 10.83
C ASP A 341 -17.12 13.29 11.96
N THR A 342 -18.25 14.00 11.81
CA THR A 342 -18.74 14.98 12.77
C THR A 342 -20.01 14.51 13.48
N ARG A 343 -20.32 13.21 13.45
CA ARG A 343 -21.51 12.68 14.14
C ARG A 343 -21.37 12.87 15.65
N LYS A 344 -22.48 13.23 16.30
CA LYS A 344 -22.54 13.34 17.76
C LYS A 344 -22.16 11.99 18.40
N GLY A 345 -21.35 11.99 19.45
CA GLY A 345 -21.08 10.77 20.21
C GLY A 345 -19.91 9.92 19.72
N ILE A 346 -19.15 10.36 18.70
CA ILE A 346 -18.02 9.60 18.12
C ILE A 346 -16.65 10.21 18.44
N GLY A 347 -16.61 11.48 18.85
CA GLY A 347 -15.40 12.26 19.07
C GLY A 347 -15.14 12.56 20.55
N LEU A 348 -14.41 13.65 20.79
CA LEU A 348 -14.16 14.21 22.11
C LEU A 348 -14.95 15.51 22.28
N ARG A 349 -15.30 15.83 23.52
CA ARG A 349 -15.83 17.14 23.90
C ARG A 349 -14.71 18.18 24.00
N ALA A 350 -15.09 19.44 24.18
CA ALA A 350 -14.13 20.55 24.32
C ALA A 350 -13.20 20.42 25.55
N ASP A 351 -13.60 19.64 26.56
CA ASP A 351 -12.79 19.31 27.75
C ASP A 351 -11.79 18.15 27.50
N GLY A 352 -11.75 17.57 26.29
CA GLY A 352 -10.90 16.45 25.93
C GLY A 352 -11.44 15.07 26.32
N LEU A 353 -12.61 15.00 26.98
CA LEU A 353 -13.22 13.73 27.38
C LEU A 353 -14.07 13.13 26.24
N PRO A 354 -14.25 11.80 26.19
CA PRO A 354 -15.11 11.15 25.19
C PRO A 354 -16.52 11.73 25.15
N ASP A 355 -16.94 12.24 23.99
CA ASP A 355 -18.33 12.60 23.73
C ASP A 355 -19.13 11.33 23.46
N ILE A 356 -19.93 10.87 24.43
CA ILE A 356 -20.74 9.65 24.30
C ILE A 356 -22.21 10.05 24.16
N ASP A 357 -22.83 9.67 23.05
CA ASP A 357 -24.28 9.81 22.88
C ASP A 357 -25.01 8.66 23.59
N TRP A 358 -25.38 8.90 24.84
CA TRP A 358 -26.08 7.93 25.68
C TRP A 358 -27.54 7.75 25.26
N VAL A 359 -27.91 6.53 24.88
CA VAL A 359 -29.29 6.13 24.57
C VAL A 359 -29.93 5.56 25.83
N LYS A 360 -31.02 6.18 26.26
CA LYS A 360 -31.82 5.70 27.41
C LYS A 360 -32.59 4.44 27.02
N ILE A 361 -32.40 3.36 27.76
CA ILE A 361 -33.19 2.13 27.67
C ILE A 361 -34.13 2.08 28.88
N PRO A 362 -35.45 2.28 28.69
CA PRO A 362 -36.39 2.25 29.80
C PRO A 362 -36.47 0.85 30.42
N SER A 363 -36.90 0.79 31.68
CA SER A 363 -37.17 -0.49 32.34
C SER A 363 -38.30 -1.24 31.62
N GLY A 364 -38.11 -2.54 31.41
CA GLY A 364 -39.09 -3.41 30.76
C GLY A 364 -38.61 -4.85 30.73
N ALA A 365 -39.55 -5.79 30.65
CA ALA A 365 -39.24 -7.19 30.38
C ALA A 365 -38.56 -7.31 29.01
N PHE A 366 -37.62 -8.23 28.88
CA PHE A 366 -36.85 -8.42 27.65
C PHE A 366 -36.69 -9.90 27.33
N ILE A 367 -36.32 -10.17 26.07
CA ILE A 367 -36.02 -11.51 25.58
C ILE A 367 -34.51 -11.59 25.43
N TYR A 368 -33.91 -12.64 25.98
CA TYR A 368 -32.52 -12.99 25.74
C TYR A 368 -32.46 -14.45 25.32
N GLN A 369 -31.87 -14.70 24.16
CA GLN A 369 -31.97 -15.98 23.47
C GLN A 369 -33.44 -16.39 23.26
N ALA A 370 -33.90 -17.47 23.88
CA ALA A 370 -35.28 -17.98 23.76
C ALA A 370 -36.17 -17.65 24.97
N ASP A 371 -35.60 -17.08 26.04
CA ASP A 371 -36.30 -16.94 27.32
C ASP A 371 -36.71 -15.49 27.60
N SER A 372 -37.83 -15.35 28.31
CA SER A 372 -38.29 -14.08 28.84
C SER A 372 -37.66 -13.83 30.20
N HIS A 373 -37.08 -12.65 30.37
CA HIS A 373 -36.41 -12.24 31.59
C HIS A 373 -37.14 -11.09 32.30
N PRO A 374 -37.06 -11.00 33.64
CA PRO A 374 -37.64 -9.92 34.41
C PRO A 374 -37.04 -8.55 34.02
N ALA A 375 -37.78 -7.49 34.31
CA ALA A 375 -37.37 -6.14 33.92
C ALA A 375 -36.05 -5.72 34.59
N LEU A 376 -35.13 -5.19 33.79
CA LEU A 376 -33.96 -4.48 34.30
C LEU A 376 -34.35 -3.06 34.71
N PRO A 377 -33.66 -2.43 35.69
CA PRO A 377 -33.75 -1.00 35.91
C PRO A 377 -33.45 -0.22 34.62
N THR A 378 -33.91 1.03 34.53
CA THR A 378 -33.53 1.90 33.40
C THR A 378 -32.01 2.05 33.35
N PHE A 379 -31.43 1.87 32.17
CA PHE A 379 -29.99 2.00 31.95
C PHE A 379 -29.71 2.78 30.66
N TYR A 380 -28.43 3.06 30.42
CA TYR A 380 -27.98 3.79 29.24
C TYR A 380 -26.92 2.99 28.50
N VAL A 381 -26.97 3.02 27.17
CA VAL A 381 -25.98 2.39 26.30
C VAL A 381 -25.49 3.45 25.31
N ALA A 382 -24.19 3.45 25.01
CA ALA A 382 -23.65 4.31 23.98
C ALA A 382 -24.28 3.96 22.61
N ARG A 383 -24.67 4.97 21.82
CA ARG A 383 -25.21 4.75 20.47
C ARG A 383 -24.21 4.03 19.55
N TYR A 384 -22.93 4.31 19.74
CA TYR A 384 -21.83 3.81 18.93
C TYR A 384 -20.81 3.06 19.80
N PRO A 385 -20.06 2.10 19.23
CA PRO A 385 -18.87 1.57 19.88
C PRO A 385 -17.86 2.68 20.21
N VAL A 386 -17.03 2.45 21.23
CA VAL A 386 -15.93 3.36 21.58
C VAL A 386 -14.99 3.48 20.38
N THR A 387 -14.72 4.71 19.95
CA THR A 387 -13.83 4.98 18.81
C THR A 387 -12.37 5.01 19.22
N ASN A 388 -11.46 4.87 18.26
CA ASN A 388 -10.01 4.94 18.53
C ASN A 388 -9.60 6.27 19.16
N VAL A 389 -10.21 7.40 18.76
CA VAL A 389 -9.88 8.71 19.35
C VAL A 389 -10.37 8.82 20.81
N GLN A 390 -11.54 8.25 21.12
CA GLN A 390 -12.06 8.19 22.48
C GLN A 390 -11.23 7.26 23.37
N PHE A 391 -10.80 6.13 22.82
CA PHE A 391 -9.91 5.21 23.53
C PHE A 391 -8.51 5.82 23.75
N GLN A 392 -7.98 6.54 22.76
CA GLN A 392 -6.70 7.23 22.90
C GLN A 392 -6.73 8.25 24.06
N ALA A 393 -7.82 8.99 24.23
CA ALA A 393 -7.98 9.92 25.36
C ALA A 393 -7.89 9.22 26.73
N PHE A 394 -8.35 7.97 26.84
CA PHE A 394 -8.19 7.15 28.04
C PHE A 394 -6.73 6.75 28.26
N ILE A 395 -6.01 6.36 27.22
CA ILE A 395 -4.57 6.04 27.28
C ILE A 395 -3.76 7.27 27.70
N ASP A 396 -4.01 8.41 27.05
CA ASP A 396 -3.30 9.68 27.32
C ASP A 396 -3.53 10.18 28.74
N ALA A 397 -4.69 9.87 29.33
CA ALA A 397 -5.01 10.15 30.73
C ALA A 397 -4.34 9.19 31.74
N GLY A 398 -3.48 8.27 31.27
CA GLY A 398 -2.81 7.27 32.11
C GLY A 398 -3.74 6.13 32.56
N GLY A 399 -4.73 5.76 31.73
CA GLY A 399 -5.76 4.74 32.02
C GLY A 399 -5.24 3.47 32.71
N TYR A 400 -4.06 2.98 32.30
CA TYR A 400 -3.45 1.77 32.86
C TYR A 400 -2.53 1.99 34.06
N GLN A 401 -2.12 3.23 34.32
CA GLN A 401 -1.09 3.57 35.31
C GLN A 401 -1.63 3.52 36.74
N ASN A 402 -2.92 3.83 36.93
CA ASN A 402 -3.53 3.79 38.25
C ASN A 402 -3.99 2.38 38.63
N ALA A 403 -3.14 1.65 39.35
CA ALA A 403 -3.41 0.29 39.81
C ALA A 403 -4.70 0.13 40.63
N ALA A 404 -5.23 1.21 41.23
CA ALA A 404 -6.47 1.14 42.00
C ALA A 404 -7.70 0.87 41.12
N TRP A 405 -7.70 1.29 39.85
CA TRP A 405 -8.83 1.07 38.92
C TRP A 405 -8.93 -0.38 38.42
N TRP A 406 -7.88 -1.17 38.62
CA TRP A 406 -7.77 -2.55 38.12
C TRP A 406 -7.74 -3.57 39.25
N ARG A 407 -7.95 -3.14 40.49
CA ARG A 407 -8.05 -4.02 41.65
C ARG A 407 -9.27 -4.93 41.46
N ASP A 408 -9.12 -6.21 41.76
CA ASP A 408 -10.18 -7.25 41.70
C ASP A 408 -10.58 -7.75 40.30
N LEU A 409 -9.87 -7.36 39.24
CA LEU A 409 -9.97 -8.04 37.95
C LEU A 409 -9.20 -9.37 37.98
N ALA A 410 -9.84 -10.44 37.50
CA ALA A 410 -9.28 -11.80 37.51
C ALA A 410 -8.00 -11.94 36.67
N GLU A 411 -7.88 -11.15 35.60
CA GLU A 411 -6.70 -11.06 34.75
C GLU A 411 -6.41 -9.60 34.42
N ARG A 412 -5.13 -9.24 34.41
CA ARG A 412 -4.66 -7.93 33.96
C ARG A 412 -3.90 -8.14 32.66
N ILE A 413 -4.33 -7.49 31.59
CA ILE A 413 -3.52 -7.35 30.38
C ILE A 413 -2.36 -6.43 30.77
N GLN A 414 -1.18 -7.00 30.93
CA GLN A 414 0.06 -6.26 31.08
C GLN A 414 0.56 -5.91 29.68
N GLU A 415 0.92 -4.64 29.45
CA GLU A 415 1.58 -4.19 28.22
C GLU A 415 3.03 -4.65 28.15
#